data_AF-A0A858SWB6-F1
#
_entry.id   AF-A0A858SWB6-F1
#
_cell.length_a   1.000
_cell.length_b   1.000
_cell.length_c   1.000
_cell.angle_alpha   90.00
_cell.angle_beta   90.00
_cell.angle_gamma   90.00
#
_symmetry.space_group_name_H-M   'P 1'
#
loop_
_entity.id
_entity.type
_entity.pdbx_description
1 polymer ?
#
loop_
_entity_poly.entity_id
_entity_poly.type
_entity_poly.pdbx_seq_one_letter_code
_entity_poly.pdbx_strand_id
1 'polypeptide(L)'
;MSTQEVRDTALINKLVERDGTPTIAVLEDGEEYVIFNIVYGYDLGDEFAHITTNFDPQTAGASVDFFFTNELTALLDGESREPLFSFPL
;
A
#
# COMPACT_ATOMS: atom_id res chain seq x y z
N MET A 1 -11.64 -25.75 7.80
CA MET A 1 -10.66 -24.66 7.78
C MET A 1 -11.47 -23.40 7.60
N SER A 2 -11.45 -22.47 8.56
CA SER A 2 -12.09 -21.17 8.34
C SER A 2 -11.28 -20.43 7.29
N THR A 3 -11.93 -19.98 6.23
CA THR A 3 -11.33 -19.01 5.31
C THR A 3 -11.10 -17.75 6.12
N GLN A 4 -9.85 -17.32 6.26
CA GLN A 4 -9.50 -16.05 6.90
C GLN A 4 -10.05 -14.92 6.01
N GLU A 5 -10.83 -14.01 6.59
CA GLU A 5 -11.48 -12.92 5.85
C GLU A 5 -10.55 -11.70 5.85
N VAL A 6 -9.81 -11.53 4.75
CA VAL A 6 -8.95 -10.37 4.51
C VAL A 6 -9.80 -9.18 4.04
N ARG A 7 -9.56 -7.98 4.58
CA ARG A 7 -10.43 -6.81 4.37
C ARG A 7 -9.94 -5.83 3.30
N ASP A 8 -8.68 -5.94 2.93
CA ASP A 8 -7.92 -4.96 2.15
C ASP A 8 -7.57 -5.43 0.75
N THR A 9 -8.14 -6.56 0.29
CA THR A 9 -7.86 -7.13 -1.04
C THR A 9 -8.07 -6.11 -2.16
N ALA A 10 -9.08 -5.24 -2.06
CA ALA A 10 -9.33 -4.20 -3.07
C ALA A 10 -8.22 -3.14 -3.10
N LEU A 11 -7.69 -2.75 -1.93
CA LEU A 11 -6.57 -1.82 -1.82
C LEU A 11 -5.28 -2.45 -2.35
N ILE A 12 -5.00 -3.70 -1.98
CA ILE A 12 -3.84 -4.45 -2.51
C ILE A 12 -3.90 -4.55 -4.03
N ASN A 13 -5.06 -4.92 -4.59
CA ASN A 13 -5.22 -4.98 -6.04
C ASN A 13 -4.96 -3.61 -6.69
N LYS A 14 -5.37 -2.52 -6.04
CA LYS A 14 -5.11 -1.16 -6.55
C LYS A 14 -3.62 -0.81 -6.54
N LEU A 15 -2.89 -1.19 -5.49
CA LEU A 15 -1.44 -0.97 -5.41
C LEU A 15 -0.69 -1.81 -6.44
N VAL A 16 -1.08 -3.07 -6.65
CA VAL A 16 -0.50 -3.95 -7.68
C VAL A 16 -0.80 -3.46 -9.09
N GLU A 17 -2.01 -2.95 -9.36
CA GLU A 17 -2.35 -2.32 -10.65
C GLU A 17 -1.41 -1.15 -10.99
N ARG A 18 -0.89 -0.47 -9.97
CA ARG A 18 -0.04 0.72 -10.10
C ARG A 18 1.45 0.42 -10.04
N ASP A 19 1.86 -0.83 -10.17
CA ASP A 19 3.27 -1.20 -10.23
C ASP A 19 4.04 -0.38 -11.29
N GLY A 20 5.18 0.17 -10.87
CA GLY A 20 6.00 1.11 -11.65
C GLY A 20 5.45 2.54 -11.75
N THR A 21 4.25 2.83 -11.24
CA THR A 21 3.62 4.15 -11.30
C THR A 21 3.62 4.83 -9.93
N PRO A 22 4.14 6.07 -9.80
CA PRO A 22 4.22 6.75 -8.52
C PRO A 22 2.83 6.90 -7.89
N THR A 23 2.75 6.52 -6.63
CA THR A 23 1.54 6.51 -5.82
C THR A 23 1.91 7.02 -4.44
N ILE A 24 1.12 7.92 -3.87
CA ILE A 24 1.36 8.44 -2.52
C ILE A 24 0.43 7.71 -1.56
N ALA A 25 0.99 7.03 -0.56
CA ALA A 25 0.25 6.55 0.60
C ALA A 25 0.35 7.59 1.71
N VAL A 26 -0.78 7.91 2.33
CA VAL A 26 -0.83 8.78 3.52
C VAL A 26 -1.23 7.91 4.71
N LEU A 27 -0.44 7.93 5.76
CA LEU A 27 -0.66 7.14 6.98
C LEU A 27 -1.49 7.91 8.03
N GLU A 28 -1.96 7.21 9.08
CA GLU A 28 -2.72 7.79 10.18
C GLU A 28 -1.97 8.89 10.97
N ASP A 29 -0.64 8.82 11.01
CA ASP A 29 0.22 9.83 11.64
C ASP A 29 0.50 11.04 10.74
N GLY A 30 0.02 11.01 9.49
CA GLY A 30 0.20 12.05 8.49
C GLY A 30 1.49 11.91 7.67
N GLU A 31 2.29 10.85 7.86
CA GLU A 31 3.43 10.58 6.99
C GLU A 31 2.96 10.22 5.58
N GLU A 32 3.76 10.65 4.58
CA GLU A 32 3.51 10.35 3.17
C GLU A 32 4.67 9.53 2.61
N TYR A 33 4.33 8.38 2.01
CA TYR A 33 5.29 7.52 1.31
C TYR A 33 5.03 7.52 -0.19
N VAL A 34 6.09 7.67 -0.97
CA VAL A 34 6.03 7.48 -2.42
C VAL A 34 6.31 6.03 -2.74
N ILE A 35 5.31 5.36 -3.32
CA ILE A 35 5.30 3.95 -3.66
C ILE A 35 5.36 3.81 -5.17
N PHE A 36 6.30 3.01 -5.64
CA PHE A 36 6.40 2.57 -7.03
C PHE A 36 6.05 1.09 -7.18
N ASN A 37 6.38 0.27 -6.19
CA ASN A 37 6.06 -1.15 -6.18
C ASN A 37 5.89 -1.62 -4.73
N ILE A 38 5.24 -2.78 -4.56
CA ILE A 38 5.03 -3.38 -3.25
C ILE A 38 5.32 -4.88 -3.26
N VAL A 39 5.80 -5.37 -2.12
CA VAL A 39 5.57 -6.75 -1.68
C VAL A 39 4.57 -6.70 -0.53
N TYR A 40 3.66 -7.66 -0.47
CA TYR A 40 2.67 -7.75 0.59
C TYR A 40 2.54 -9.19 1.10
N GLY A 41 2.14 -9.32 2.37
CA GLY A 41 1.89 -10.59 3.01
C GLY A 41 0.87 -10.48 4.13
N TYR A 42 0.29 -11.62 4.48
CA TYR A 42 -0.58 -11.76 5.65
C TYR A 42 0.02 -12.83 6.53
N ASP A 43 0.17 -12.54 7.83
CA ASP A 43 0.51 -13.56 8.79
C ASP A 43 -0.76 -14.31 9.25
N LEU A 44 -0.55 -15.41 9.97
CA LEU A 44 -1.65 -16.26 10.43
C LEU A 44 -2.53 -15.48 11.43
N GLY A 45 -3.77 -15.18 11.01
CA GLY A 45 -4.74 -14.42 11.79
C GLY A 45 -4.88 -12.94 11.42
N ASP A 46 -4.05 -12.40 10.52
CA ASP A 46 -4.14 -11.01 10.07
C ASP A 46 -5.38 -10.71 9.21
N GLU A 47 -6.06 -9.61 9.49
CA GLU A 47 -7.15 -9.08 8.65
C GLU A 47 -6.65 -8.13 7.56
N PHE A 48 -5.41 -7.65 7.70
CA PHE A 48 -4.76 -6.61 6.91
C PHE A 48 -3.33 -7.03 6.55
N ALA A 49 -2.89 -6.75 5.33
CA ALA A 49 -1.56 -7.09 4.88
C ALA A 49 -0.50 -6.14 5.47
N HIS A 50 0.69 -6.68 5.74
CA HIS A 50 1.90 -5.87 5.82
C HIS A 50 2.43 -5.59 4.41
N ILE A 51 2.95 -4.38 4.21
CA ILE A 51 3.47 -3.87 2.94
C ILE A 51 4.95 -3.54 3.13
N THR A 52 5.76 -3.90 2.14
CA THR A 52 7.13 -3.37 1.95
C THR A 52 7.19 -2.69 0.59
N THR A 53 7.55 -1.40 0.57
CA THR A 53 7.57 -0.61 -0.67
C THR A 53 8.92 -0.65 -1.38
N ASN A 54 8.92 -0.34 -2.67
CA ASN A 54 10.13 0.02 -3.44
C ASN A 54 11.27 -1.01 -3.36
N PHE A 55 10.92 -2.30 -3.33
CA PHE A 55 11.87 -3.40 -3.21
C PHE A 55 12.72 -3.59 -4.48
N ASP A 56 12.27 -3.09 -5.63
CA ASP A 56 13.02 -3.18 -6.88
C ASP A 56 14.26 -2.26 -6.85
N PRO A 57 15.49 -2.80 -6.99
CA PRO A 57 16.71 -1.98 -7.03
C PRO A 57 16.78 -1.00 -8.21
N GLN A 58 15.89 -1.11 -9.22
CA GLN A 58 15.77 -0.14 -10.31
C GLN A 58 15.09 1.17 -9.89
N THR A 59 14.35 1.18 -8.77
CA THR A 59 13.75 2.40 -8.20
C THR A 59 14.81 3.18 -7.42
N ALA A 60 15.86 3.62 -8.11
CA ALA A 60 17.04 4.22 -7.49
C ALA A 60 16.70 5.51 -6.72
N GLY A 61 16.98 5.49 -5.40
CA GLY A 61 16.82 6.64 -4.51
C GLY A 61 15.47 6.74 -3.79
N ALA A 62 14.52 5.83 -4.04
CA ALA A 62 13.30 5.74 -3.25
C ALA A 62 13.57 5.07 -1.88
N SER A 63 12.85 5.51 -0.85
CA SER A 63 12.85 4.86 0.47
C SER A 63 12.18 3.49 0.37
N VAL A 64 12.65 2.54 1.16
CA VAL A 64 11.95 1.28 1.41
C VAL A 64 11.24 1.43 2.74
N ASP A 65 9.92 1.41 2.70
CA ASP A 65 9.06 1.68 3.84
C ASP A 65 8.23 0.43 4.18
N PHE A 66 7.83 0.29 5.45
CA PHE A 66 7.04 -0.81 5.95
C PHE A 66 5.85 -0.31 6.75
N PHE A 67 4.65 -0.80 6.45
CA PHE A 67 3.41 -0.45 7.13
C PHE A 67 2.32 -1.50 6.88
N PHE A 68 1.24 -1.47 7.65
CA PHE A 68 0.04 -2.27 7.43
C PHE A 68 -1.01 -1.47 6.65
N THR A 69 -1.82 -2.15 5.84
CA THR A 69 -2.82 -1.49 5.00
C THR A 69 -3.88 -0.71 5.80
N ASN A 70 -4.21 -1.15 7.03
CA ASN A 70 -5.13 -0.42 7.90
C ASN A 70 -4.56 0.89 8.46
N GLU A 71 -3.27 1.15 8.31
CA GLU A 71 -2.65 2.41 8.69
C GLU A 71 -2.83 3.49 7.60
N LEU A 72 -3.32 3.12 6.41
CA LEU A 72 -3.55 4.08 5.33
C LEU A 72 -4.86 4.85 5.55
N THR A 73 -4.76 6.17 5.39
CA THR A 73 -5.90 7.09 5.40
C THR A 73 -6.23 7.66 4.02
N ALA A 74 -5.24 7.67 3.12
CA ALA A 74 -5.44 8.04 1.72
C ALA A 74 -4.46 7.31 0.80
N LEU A 75 -4.88 7.13 -0.45
CA LEU A 75 -4.05 6.67 -1.55
C LEU A 75 -4.25 7.63 -2.71
N LEU A 76 -3.19 8.30 -3.15
CA LEU A 76 -3.24 9.36 -4.14
C LEU A 76 -2.35 9.05 -5.34
N ASP A 77 -2.72 9.54 -6.51
CA ASP A 77 -1.85 9.54 -7.67
C ASP A 77 -0.59 10.38 -7.39
N GLY A 78 0.59 9.84 -7.71
CA GLY A 78 1.85 10.51 -7.37
C GLY A 78 2.12 11.79 -8.16
N GLU A 79 1.48 11.99 -9.32
CA GLU A 79 1.63 13.19 -10.13
C GLU A 79 0.49 14.18 -9.88
N SER A 80 -0.77 13.74 -10.00
CA SER A 80 -1.93 14.62 -9.90
C SER A 80 -2.42 14.86 -8.47
N ARG A 81 -2.01 14.00 -7.52
CA ARG A 81 -2.55 13.92 -6.15
C ARG A 81 -4.06 13.65 -6.08
N GLU A 82 -4.66 13.17 -7.17
CA GLU A 82 -6.06 12.74 -7.16
C GLU A 82 -6.24 11.45 -6.35
N PRO A 83 -7.34 11.29 -5.60
CA PRO A 83 -7.58 10.10 -4.81
C PRO A 83 -7.82 8.88 -5.71
N LEU A 84 -7.14 7.77 -5.38
CA LEU A 84 -7.19 6.50 -6.11
C LEU A 84 -8.04 5.43 -5.42
N PHE A 85 -8.37 5.63 -4.14
CA PHE A 85 -9.07 4.67 -3.31
C PHE A 85 -9.92 5.37 -2.24
N SER A 86 -10.98 4.71 -1.77
CA SER A 86 -11.88 5.23 -0.74
C SER A 86 -11.66 4.50 0.58
N PHE A 87 -11.60 5.25 1.68
CA PHE A 87 -11.35 4.76 3.04
C PHE A 87 -12.55 5.03 3.97
N PRO A 88 -12.71 4.33 5.11
CA PRO A 88 -11.84 3.25 5.63
C PRO A 88 -12.02 1.92 4.88
N LEU A 89 -11.11 0.97 5.15
CA LEU A 89 -11.13 -0.39 4.62
C LEU A 89 -12.25 -1.25 5.22
#